data_AF-A0A7H8M9K9-F1
#
_entry.id   AF-A0A7H8M9K9-F1
#
_cell.length_a   1.000
_cell.length_b   1.000
_cell.length_c   1.000
_cell.angle_alpha   90.00
_cell.angle_beta   90.00
_cell.angle_gamma   90.00
#
_symmetry.space_group_name_H-M   'P 1'
#
loop_
_entity.id
_entity.type
_entity.pdbx_description
1 polymer ?
#
loop_
_entity_poly.entity_id
_entity_poly.type
_entity_poly.pdbx_seq_one_letter_code
_entity_poly.pdbx_strand_id
1 'polypeptide(L)'
;MARTDCGAYRLGLGVYALGRLAGAEAAALSAHLRGCPPCRAELAELRDVAELLAHSARTREGAGRGPRTGASRMGLSGACAYGARGPGRSR
;
A
#
# COMPACT_ATOMS: atom_id res chain seq x y z
N MET A 1 0.68 0.83 -39.36
CA MET A 1 0.69 -0.45 -38.61
C MET A 1 1.28 -0.20 -37.22
N ALA A 2 0.47 0.04 -36.19
CA ALA A 2 0.96 0.34 -34.83
C ALA A 2 -0.03 -0.01 -33.69
N ARG A 3 -1.03 -0.88 -33.95
CA ARG A 3 -2.09 -1.19 -32.98
C ARG A 3 -1.87 -2.46 -32.16
N THR A 4 -0.86 -3.28 -32.47
CA THR A 4 -0.78 -4.64 -31.92
C THR A 4 0.03 -4.77 -30.63
N ASP A 5 0.97 -3.88 -30.31
CA ASP A 5 1.83 -4.08 -29.13
C ASP A 5 1.63 -3.09 -27.98
N CYS A 6 0.90 -1.98 -28.19
CA CYS A 6 0.66 -1.01 -27.11
C CYS A 6 -0.18 -1.59 -25.96
N GLY A 7 -1.00 -2.60 -26.22
CA GLY A 7 -1.84 -3.24 -25.18
C GLY A 7 -1.01 -3.87 -24.06
N ALA A 8 0.04 -4.62 -24.42
CA ALA A 8 0.94 -5.25 -23.46
C ALA A 8 1.67 -4.21 -22.58
N TYR A 9 2.08 -3.09 -23.18
CA TYR A 9 2.80 -2.03 -22.47
C TYR A 9 1.90 -1.12 -21.64
N ARG A 10 0.66 -0.84 -22.09
CA ARG A 10 -0.29 0.01 -21.35
C ARG A 10 -0.62 -0.52 -19.96
N LEU A 11 -0.75 -1.84 -19.81
CA LEU A 11 -0.96 -2.48 -18.51
C LEU A 11 0.19 -2.18 -17.52
N GLY A 12 1.41 -2.05 -18.02
CA GLY A 12 2.61 -1.78 -17.20
C GLY A 12 2.81 -0.31 -16.84
N LEU A 13 2.12 0.64 -17.48
CA LEU A 13 2.40 2.07 -17.31
C LEU A 13 2.17 2.57 -15.89
N GLY A 14 1.12 2.10 -15.20
CA GLY A 14 0.85 2.50 -13.82
C GLY A 14 1.94 2.03 -12.84
N VAL A 15 2.36 0.78 -12.96
CA VAL A 15 3.43 0.20 -12.10
C VAL A 15 4.77 0.87 -12.40
N TYR A 16 5.02 1.21 -13.67
CA TYR A 16 6.19 1.98 -14.09
C TYR A 16 6.16 3.41 -13.54
N ALA A 17 5.01 4.11 -13.57
CA ALA A 17 4.84 5.44 -13.01
C ALA A 17 5.09 5.48 -11.49
N LEU A 18 4.68 4.44 -10.77
CA LEU A 18 4.94 4.28 -9.34
C LEU A 18 6.40 3.87 -9.02
N GLY A 19 7.25 3.66 -10.02
CA GLY A 19 8.64 3.21 -9.83
C GLY A 19 8.74 1.77 -9.29
N ARG A 20 7.74 0.93 -9.57
CA ARG A 20 7.63 -0.44 -9.05
C ARG A 20 7.89 -1.52 -10.10
N LEU A 21 8.02 -1.16 -11.37
CA LEU A 21 8.37 -2.07 -12.46
C LEU A 21 9.90 -2.19 -12.55
N ALA A 22 10.43 -3.41 -12.62
CA ALA A 22 11.86 -3.67 -12.53
C ALA A 22 12.36 -4.61 -13.63
N GLY A 23 13.68 -4.68 -13.78
CA GLY A 23 14.35 -5.66 -14.64
C GLY A 23 13.98 -5.53 -16.12
N ALA A 24 13.86 -6.68 -16.78
CA ALA A 24 13.62 -6.77 -18.22
C ALA A 24 12.30 -6.11 -18.66
N GLU A 25 11.26 -6.15 -17.82
CA GLU A 25 9.96 -5.56 -18.12
C GLU A 25 10.04 -4.03 -18.18
N ALA A 26 10.74 -3.40 -17.23
CA ALA A 26 10.98 -1.96 -17.25
C ALA A 26 11.83 -1.55 -18.45
N ALA A 27 12.85 -2.33 -18.79
CA ALA A 27 13.69 -2.06 -19.96
C ALA A 27 12.89 -2.16 -21.27
N ALA A 28 12.06 -3.18 -21.43
CA ALA A 28 11.19 -3.36 -22.60
C ALA A 28 10.18 -2.21 -22.73
N LEU A 29 9.52 -1.83 -21.63
CA LEU A 29 8.60 -0.70 -21.62
C LEU A 29 9.31 0.62 -21.94
N SER A 30 10.50 0.86 -21.38
CA SER A 30 11.31 2.04 -21.70
C SER A 30 11.68 2.12 -23.18
N ALA A 31 11.95 0.97 -23.81
CA ALA A 31 12.24 0.90 -25.24
C ALA A 31 11.02 1.24 -26.09
N HIS A 32 9.85 0.72 -25.72
CA HIS A 32 8.59 1.07 -26.37
C HIS A 32 8.29 2.57 -26.27
N LEU A 33 8.47 3.17 -25.08
CA LEU A 33 8.20 4.59 -24.85
C LEU A 33 9.05 5.53 -25.71
N ARG A 34 10.26 5.11 -26.13
CA ARG A 34 11.07 5.91 -27.09
C ARG A 34 10.35 6.07 -28.44
N GLY A 35 9.63 5.04 -28.89
CA GLY A 35 8.97 5.01 -30.19
C GLY A 35 7.47 5.36 -30.19
N CYS A 36 6.82 5.43 -29.03
CA CYS A 36 5.35 5.50 -28.96
C CYS A 36 4.84 6.78 -28.27
N PRO A 37 4.51 7.84 -29.04
CA PRO A 37 3.93 9.07 -28.50
C PRO A 37 2.64 8.87 -27.67
N PRO A 38 1.67 8.02 -28.08
CA PRO A 38 0.46 7.79 -27.29
C PRO A 38 0.72 7.23 -25.90
N CYS A 39 1.62 6.25 -25.77
CA CYS A 39 1.96 5.67 -24.46
C CYS A 39 2.78 6.63 -23.60
N ARG A 40 3.54 7.55 -24.19
CA ARG A 40 4.20 8.63 -23.44
C ARG A 40 3.19 9.64 -22.89
N ALA A 41 2.16 9.98 -23.66
CA ALA A 41 1.10 10.87 -23.20
C ALA A 41 0.35 10.23 -22.01
N GLU A 42 -0.05 8.96 -22.14
CA GLU A 42 -0.69 8.22 -21.06
C GLU A 42 0.20 8.12 -19.81
N LEU A 43 1.51 7.89 -19.98
CA LEU A 43 2.46 7.89 -18.87
C LEU A 43 2.54 9.25 -18.16
N ALA A 44 2.42 10.36 -18.88
CA ALA A 44 2.43 11.69 -18.29
C ALA A 44 1.22 11.89 -17.36
N GLU A 45 0.02 11.55 -17.84
CA GLU A 45 -1.21 11.60 -17.02
C GLU A 45 -1.10 10.74 -15.75
N LEU A 46 -0.50 9.54 -15.87
CA LEU A 46 -0.31 8.65 -14.72
C LEU A 46 0.74 9.16 -13.72
N ARG A 47 1.73 9.94 -14.16
CA ARG A 47 2.73 10.54 -13.27
C ARG A 47 2.12 11.59 -12.37
N ASP A 48 1.22 12.43 -12.89
CA ASP A 48 0.51 13.43 -12.09
C ASP A 48 -0.30 12.76 -10.96
N VAL A 49 -0.96 11.63 -11.26
CA VAL A 49 -1.64 10.81 -10.25
C VAL A 49 -0.66 10.20 -9.24
N ALA A 50 0.48 9.68 -9.70
CA ALA A 50 1.50 9.12 -8.83
C ALA A 50 2.08 10.16 -7.85
N GLU A 51 2.25 11.41 -8.29
CA GLU A 51 2.70 12.52 -7.46
C GLU A 51 1.69 12.87 -6.37
N LEU A 52 0.39 12.91 -6.71
CA LEU A 52 -0.69 13.12 -5.74
C LEU A 52 -0.72 12.01 -4.69
N LEU A 53 -0.58 10.75 -5.12
CA LEU A 53 -0.49 9.61 -4.21
C LEU A 53 0.72 9.72 -3.29
N ALA A 54 1.88 10.07 -3.83
CA ALA A 54 3.10 10.25 -3.04
C ALA A 54 2.95 11.37 -2.00
N HIS A 55 2.28 12.48 -2.35
CA HIS A 55 1.95 13.55 -1.40
C HIS A 55 1.05 13.03 -0.26
N SER A 56 -0.01 12.30 -0.60
CA SER A 56 -0.93 11.72 0.39
C SER A 56 -0.27 10.68 1.32
N ALA A 57 0.74 9.97 0.85
CA ALA A 57 1.48 9.01 1.66
C ALA A 57 2.37 9.71 2.70
N ARG A 58 2.94 10.87 2.33
CA ARG A 58 3.78 11.68 3.22
C ARG A 58 2.98 12.42 4.29
N THR A 59 1.78 12.89 3.96
CA THR A 59 0.89 13.58 4.92
C THR A 59 0.25 12.62 5.93
N ARG A 60 0.46 11.31 5.79
CA ARG A 60 0.19 10.35 6.86
C ARG A 60 1.34 10.36 7.85
N GLU A 61 1.45 11.44 8.61
CA GLU A 61 1.83 11.32 10.01
C GLU A 61 0.67 10.54 10.65
N GLY A 62 0.78 9.21 10.62
CA GLY A 62 -0.33 8.35 10.99
C GLY A 62 -0.83 8.75 12.37
N ALA A 63 -2.15 8.79 12.58
CA ALA A 63 -2.77 9.03 13.88
C ALA A 63 -2.49 7.92 14.93
N GLY A 64 -1.36 7.21 14.80
CA GLY A 64 -1.09 5.93 15.43
C GLY A 64 -1.94 4.83 14.81
N ARG A 65 -1.33 3.90 14.07
CA ARG A 65 -1.98 2.60 13.88
C ARG A 65 -1.77 1.81 15.17
N GLY A 66 -2.65 2.01 16.14
CA GLY A 66 -2.79 1.10 17.27
C GLY A 66 -2.96 -0.34 16.75
N PRO A 67 -2.54 -1.35 17.53
CA PRO A 67 -2.82 -2.74 17.21
C PRO A 67 -4.31 -2.89 16.85
N ARG A 68 -4.63 -3.51 15.70
CA ARG A 68 -6.03 -3.79 15.32
C ARG A 68 -6.68 -4.90 16.16
N THR A 69 -6.04 -5.29 17.26
CA THR A 69 -6.72 -5.97 18.35
C THR A 69 -7.54 -4.91 19.06
N GLY A 70 -8.87 -4.97 19.02
CA GLY A 70 -9.78 -3.99 19.65
C GLY A 70 -9.65 -3.81 21.17
N ALA A 71 -8.55 -4.26 21.78
CA ALA A 71 -8.20 -3.97 23.16
C ALA A 71 -7.59 -2.57 23.24
N SER A 72 -8.44 -1.57 23.49
CA SER A 72 -7.99 -0.32 24.10
C SER A 72 -7.28 -0.68 25.40
N ARG A 73 -5.99 -0.36 25.52
CA ARG A 73 -5.29 -0.42 26.81
C ARG A 73 -5.70 0.81 27.63
N MET A 74 -6.98 0.88 27.98
CA MET A 74 -7.42 1.65 29.13
C MET A 74 -6.64 1.07 30.31
N GLY A 75 -5.88 1.92 31.00
CA GLY A 75 -4.91 1.51 32.01
C GLY A 75 -5.47 0.45 32.97
N LEU A 76 -4.97 -0.77 32.85
CA LEU A 76 -5.20 -1.81 33.84
C LEU A 76 -4.20 -1.57 34.98
N SER A 77 -4.51 -0.66 35.90
CA SER A 77 -4.05 -0.79 37.28
C SER A 77 -4.92 -1.86 37.95
N GLY A 78 -4.88 -3.08 37.41
CA GLY A 78 -5.64 -4.22 37.90
C GLY A 78 -4.75 -5.10 38.74
N ALA A 79 -4.49 -4.68 39.99
CA ALA A 79 -4.09 -5.63 41.01
C ALA A 79 -5.21 -6.68 41.15
N CYS A 80 -4.82 -7.94 40.95
CA CYS A 80 -5.48 -9.22 41.24
C CYS A 80 -6.96 -9.24 41.66
N ALA A 81 -7.79 -9.99 40.93
CA ALA A 81 -8.96 -10.66 41.51
C ALA A 81 -9.32 -11.96 40.76
N TYR A 82 -8.63 -13.06 41.09
CA TYR A 82 -9.25 -14.39 41.07
C TYR A 82 -8.74 -15.17 42.30
N GLY A 83 -9.62 -15.43 43.26
CA GLY A 83 -9.21 -16.18 44.46
C GLY A 83 -10.07 -16.03 45.70
N ALA A 84 -11.39 -15.81 45.58
CA ALA A 84 -12.30 -15.99 46.71
C ALA A 84 -13.14 -17.26 46.47
N ARG A 85 -12.56 -18.43 46.79
CA ARG A 85 -13.31 -19.69 46.93
C ARG A 85 -13.41 -19.95 48.44
N GLY A 86 -14.65 -19.92 48.95
CA GLY A 86 -15.01 -19.74 50.37
C GLY A 86 -14.65 -20.87 51.35
N PRO A 87 -15.05 -20.73 52.63
CA PRO A 87 -14.57 -21.59 53.71
C PRO A 87 -15.25 -22.96 53.68
N GLY A 88 -14.44 -24.01 53.84
CA GLY A 88 -14.88 -25.39 53.94
C GLY A 88 -15.72 -25.64 55.20
N ARG A 89 -16.73 -26.51 55.08
CA ARG A 89 -17.46 -27.06 56.22
C ARG A 89 -17.36 -28.58 56.19
N SER A 90 -16.68 -29.12 57.20
CA SER A 90 -16.63 -30.54 57.50
C SER A 90 -18.01 -31.08 57.92
N ARG A 91 -18.35 -32.28 57.46
CA ARG A 91 -18.85 -33.38 58.28
C ARG A 91 -18.64 -34.70 57.57
#